data_AF-A0A0A2HSR7-F1
#
_entry.id   AF-A0A0A2HSR7-F1
#
_cell.length_a   1.000
_cell.length_b   1.000
_cell.length_c   1.000
_cell.angle_alpha   90.00
_cell.angle_beta   90.00
_cell.angle_gamma   90.00
#
_symmetry.space_group_name_H-M   'P 1'
#
loop_
_entity.id
_entity.type
_entity.pdbx_description
1 polymer ?
#
loop_
_entity_poly.entity_id
_entity_poly.type
_entity_poly.pdbx_seq_one_letter_code
_entity_poly.pdbx_strand_id
1 'polypeptide(L)'
;MSRQEVRTLRVVTEKLETAAGAMPTLAGVNATAAEINYAADLSAQDAMAPGAGFAGTGTVYESAVERGGGIIKTRILIDLTGTKSTTTDLDIIGLSGVSHIGQVTTAINGTIVGGSLTCLEAPATGVTDIDLYAATEGTGAYDGAVGDLAETALVTAGGAWTLGLTKPLLVPVAADKYLYLTCGAAGVVGTYTAGVFLLEMWGV
;
A
#
# COMPACT_ATOMS: atom_id res chain seq x y z
N MET A 1 50.41 37.73 -18.15
CA MET A 1 50.21 36.58 -17.23
C MET A 1 51.58 36.09 -16.77
N SER A 2 51.84 36.17 -15.48
CA SER A 2 53.09 35.74 -14.84
C SER A 2 53.21 34.21 -14.86
N ARG A 3 54.44 33.70 -14.80
CA ARG A 3 54.69 32.24 -14.73
C ARG A 3 53.99 31.56 -13.55
N GLN A 4 53.75 32.31 -12.47
CA GLN A 4 53.03 31.83 -11.29
C GLN A 4 51.53 31.68 -11.56
N GLU A 5 50.92 32.62 -12.29
CA GLU A 5 49.51 32.54 -12.70
C GLU A 5 49.26 31.36 -13.66
N VAL A 6 50.16 31.12 -14.62
CA VAL A 6 50.08 29.98 -15.55
C VAL A 6 50.11 28.65 -14.79
N ARG A 7 50.98 28.54 -13.78
CA ARG A 7 51.14 27.32 -12.98
C ARG A 7 49.93 27.06 -12.09
N THR A 8 49.36 28.10 -11.49
CA THR A 8 48.15 28.00 -10.68
C THR A 8 46.95 27.59 -11.51
N LEU A 9 46.76 28.16 -12.71
CA LEU A 9 45.69 27.77 -13.62
C LEU A 9 45.78 26.28 -14.00
N ARG A 10 46.98 25.80 -14.37
CA ARG A 10 47.17 24.39 -14.76
C ARG A 10 46.84 23.42 -13.62
N VAL A 11 47.23 23.74 -12.39
CA VAL A 11 46.93 22.91 -11.21
C VAL A 11 45.42 22.93 -10.88
N VAL A 12 44.74 24.06 -11.09
CA VAL A 12 43.28 24.16 -10.92
C VAL A 12 42.58 23.30 -11.98
N THR A 13 43.02 23.33 -13.23
CA THR A 13 42.47 22.48 -14.31
C THR A 13 42.67 20.98 -14.00
N GLU A 14 43.87 20.56 -13.62
CA GLU A 14 44.17 19.16 -13.28
C GLU A 14 43.33 18.66 -12.08
N LYS A 15 43.09 19.52 -11.08
CA LYS A 15 42.21 19.19 -9.93
C LYS A 15 40.73 19.12 -10.30
N LEU A 16 40.26 19.97 -11.22
CA LEU A 16 38.88 19.94 -11.71
C LEU A 16 38.60 18.69 -12.54
N GLU A 17 39.55 18.26 -13.38
CA GLU A 17 39.45 17.01 -14.15
C GLU A 17 39.42 15.77 -13.24
N THR A 18 40.23 15.77 -12.17
CA THR A 18 40.26 14.66 -11.20
C THR A 18 38.99 14.58 -10.36
N ALA A 19 38.37 15.71 -10.02
CA ALA A 19 37.10 15.77 -9.29
C ALA A 19 35.91 15.29 -10.14
N ALA A 20 35.92 15.56 -11.45
CA ALA A 20 34.92 15.04 -12.39
C ALA A 20 34.99 13.52 -12.56
N GLY A 21 36.19 12.93 -12.45
CA GLY A 21 36.39 11.47 -12.48
C GLY A 21 36.08 10.72 -11.18
N ALA A 22 35.90 11.44 -10.05
CA ALA A 22 35.69 10.86 -8.73
C ALA A 22 34.23 10.88 -8.25
N MET A 23 33.33 11.59 -8.96
CA MET A 23 31.92 11.23 -8.89
C MET A 23 31.76 9.92 -9.67
N PRO A 24 30.98 8.94 -9.20
CA PRO A 24 30.49 7.90 -10.09
C PRO A 24 29.57 8.59 -11.10
N THR A 25 30.15 9.22 -12.11
CA THR A 25 29.42 9.51 -13.32
C THR A 25 28.97 8.14 -13.79
N LEU A 26 27.68 8.03 -14.09
CA LEU A 26 27.09 6.91 -14.81
C LEU A 26 27.70 6.83 -16.24
N ALA A 27 29.02 6.94 -16.40
CA ALA A 27 29.72 6.86 -17.66
C ALA A 27 29.52 5.46 -18.23
N GLY A 28 28.63 5.36 -19.22
CA GLY A 28 28.21 4.11 -19.85
C GLY A 28 26.70 3.81 -19.72
N VAL A 29 25.96 4.55 -18.90
CA VAL A 29 24.50 4.45 -18.87
C VAL A 29 23.94 5.42 -19.92
N ASN A 30 23.48 4.87 -21.05
CA ASN A 30 22.75 5.61 -22.07
C ASN A 30 21.26 5.79 -21.71
N ALA A 31 20.84 5.34 -20.53
CA ALA A 31 19.50 5.52 -20.04
C ALA A 31 19.28 6.99 -19.65
N THR A 32 18.22 7.58 -20.18
CA THR A 32 17.69 8.89 -19.80
C THR A 32 17.38 8.93 -18.30
N ALA A 33 17.30 10.13 -17.73
CA ALA A 33 16.82 10.30 -16.36
C ALA A 33 15.43 9.67 -16.16
N ALA A 34 14.59 9.62 -17.21
CA ALA A 34 13.30 8.92 -17.17
C ALA A 34 13.46 7.40 -17.08
N GLU A 35 14.38 6.80 -17.82
CA GLU A 35 14.67 5.36 -17.76
C GLU A 35 15.35 4.97 -16.44
N ILE A 36 16.21 5.84 -15.89
CA ILE A 36 16.80 5.66 -14.56
C ILE A 36 15.74 5.80 -13.48
N ASN A 37 14.85 6.80 -13.58
CA ASN A 37 13.75 6.97 -12.63
C ASN A 37 12.78 5.79 -12.70
N TYR A 38 12.48 5.28 -13.89
CA TYR A 38 11.67 4.07 -14.06
C TYR A 38 12.35 2.82 -13.47
N ALA A 39 13.68 2.73 -13.54
CA ALA A 39 14.44 1.66 -12.90
C ALA A 39 14.63 1.84 -11.37
N ALA A 40 14.65 3.09 -10.89
CA ALA A 40 14.82 3.47 -9.48
C ALA A 40 13.49 3.60 -8.71
N ASP A 41 12.35 3.61 -9.40
CA ASP A 41 10.98 3.58 -8.86
C ASP A 41 10.63 2.26 -8.14
N LEU A 42 11.60 1.38 -7.91
CA LEU A 42 11.39 0.09 -7.28
C LEU A 42 11.19 0.15 -5.76
N SER A 43 11.35 1.31 -5.09
CA SER A 43 11.39 1.31 -3.61
C SER A 43 10.86 2.53 -2.84
N ALA A 44 10.24 3.56 -3.44
CA ALA A 44 10.00 4.78 -2.64
C ALA A 44 8.80 5.71 -2.90
N GLN A 45 7.99 5.61 -3.98
CA GLN A 45 6.99 6.68 -4.24
C GLN A 45 5.51 6.29 -4.28
N ASP A 46 5.17 5.00 -4.37
CA ASP A 46 3.79 4.58 -4.68
C ASP A 46 3.11 3.79 -3.55
N ALA A 47 3.54 3.95 -2.30
CA ALA A 47 2.92 3.31 -1.15
C ALA A 47 1.54 3.94 -0.85
N MET A 48 0.49 3.11 -0.82
CA MET A 48 -0.82 3.53 -0.36
C MET A 48 -0.80 3.75 1.16
N ALA A 49 -1.37 4.86 1.62
CA ALA A 49 -1.51 5.16 3.05
C ALA A 49 -2.92 4.82 3.54
N PRO A 50 -3.06 4.29 4.77
CA PRO A 50 -4.36 4.11 5.39
C PRO A 50 -4.89 5.45 5.90
N GLY A 51 -6.19 5.50 6.14
CA GLY A 51 -6.82 6.61 6.84
C GLY A 51 -6.24 6.72 8.25
N ALA A 52 -6.12 7.95 8.77
CA ALA A 52 -5.54 8.21 10.08
C ALA A 52 -6.26 7.48 11.22
N GLY A 53 -7.49 7.05 10.98
CA GLY A 53 -8.32 6.31 11.90
C GLY A 53 -8.16 4.80 11.89
N PHE A 54 -7.45 4.23 10.93
CA PHE A 54 -7.30 2.79 10.83
C PHE A 54 -6.41 2.22 11.95
N ALA A 55 -5.21 2.77 12.12
CA ALA A 55 -4.16 2.15 12.93
C ALA A 55 -4.32 2.35 14.44
N GLY A 56 -4.17 1.26 15.19
CA GLY A 56 -4.07 1.23 16.64
C GLY A 56 -2.67 0.91 17.15
N THR A 57 -2.54 0.77 18.47
CA THR A 57 -1.28 0.34 19.09
C THR A 57 -0.96 -1.09 18.70
N GLY A 58 0.17 -1.29 18.03
CA GLY A 58 0.62 -2.61 17.57
C GLY A 58 0.20 -2.93 16.13
N THR A 59 -0.59 -2.08 15.49
CA THR A 59 -0.93 -2.23 14.07
C THR A 59 0.33 -2.09 13.24
N VAL A 60 0.58 -3.06 12.38
CA VAL A 60 1.59 -2.98 11.32
C VAL A 60 0.84 -2.85 10.00
N TYR A 61 1.12 -1.77 9.27
CA TYR A 61 0.59 -1.54 7.95
C TYR A 61 1.77 -1.22 7.04
N GLU A 62 1.96 -2.05 6.02
CA GLU A 62 3.00 -1.83 5.01
C GLU A 62 2.39 -2.00 3.64
N SER A 63 2.67 -1.08 2.72
CA SER A 63 2.21 -1.18 1.34
C SER A 63 3.38 -1.02 0.37
N ALA A 64 3.28 -1.74 -0.74
CA ALA A 64 4.30 -1.71 -1.79
C ALA A 64 3.65 -1.84 -3.16
N VAL A 65 4.18 -1.10 -4.11
CA VAL A 65 3.82 -1.19 -5.53
C VAL A 65 5.09 -1.50 -6.30
N GLU A 66 5.09 -2.61 -7.01
CA GLU A 66 6.22 -3.08 -7.80
C GLU A 66 5.81 -3.17 -9.27
N ARG A 67 6.65 -2.64 -10.16
CA ARG A 67 6.41 -2.65 -11.61
C ARG A 67 7.46 -3.52 -12.29
N GLY A 68 7.02 -4.43 -13.15
CA GLY A 68 7.93 -5.32 -13.89
C GLY A 68 7.24 -6.04 -15.03
N GLY A 69 7.87 -6.05 -16.21
CA GLY A 69 7.35 -6.78 -17.37
C GLY A 69 5.97 -6.30 -17.86
N GLY A 70 5.60 -5.04 -17.61
CA GLY A 70 4.27 -4.50 -17.93
C GLY A 70 3.18 -4.86 -16.92
N ILE A 71 3.54 -5.47 -15.79
CA ILE A 71 2.62 -5.81 -14.71
C ILE A 71 2.94 -4.93 -13.51
N ILE A 72 1.91 -4.46 -12.83
CA ILE A 72 1.99 -3.70 -11.58
C ILE A 72 1.45 -4.60 -10.48
N LYS A 73 2.27 -4.93 -9.48
CA LYS A 73 1.86 -5.68 -8.30
C LYS A 73 1.75 -4.74 -7.12
N THR A 74 0.53 -4.55 -6.62
CA THR A 74 0.26 -3.83 -5.38
C THR A 74 0.08 -4.83 -4.25
N ARG A 75 0.73 -4.58 -3.11
CA ARG A 75 0.61 -5.38 -1.89
C ARG A 75 0.30 -4.49 -0.70
N ILE A 76 -0.55 -4.97 0.20
CA ILE A 76 -0.77 -4.39 1.52
C ILE A 76 -0.66 -5.51 2.54
N LEU A 77 0.31 -5.41 3.44
CA LEU A 77 0.40 -6.24 4.64
C LEU A 77 -0.29 -5.49 5.78
N ILE A 78 -1.23 -6.16 6.44
CA ILE A 78 -2.09 -5.59 7.46
C ILE A 78 -2.07 -6.51 8.68
N ASP A 79 -1.49 -6.05 9.78
CA ASP A 79 -1.66 -6.63 11.12
C ASP A 79 -2.72 -5.83 11.87
N LEU A 80 -3.83 -6.48 12.19
CA LEU A 80 -4.98 -5.87 12.84
C LEU A 80 -4.76 -5.56 14.32
N THR A 81 -3.67 -6.01 14.94
CA THR A 81 -3.41 -5.80 16.36
C THR A 81 -3.63 -4.34 16.75
N GLY A 82 -4.47 -4.10 17.74
CA GLY A 82 -4.82 -2.75 18.22
C GLY A 82 -5.94 -2.04 17.45
N THR A 83 -6.34 -2.50 16.26
CA THR A 83 -7.58 -2.07 15.60
C THR A 83 -8.80 -2.69 16.29
N LYS A 84 -10.01 -2.23 15.96
CA LYS A 84 -11.25 -2.66 16.61
C LYS A 84 -12.29 -3.07 15.58
N SER A 85 -13.09 -4.08 15.95
CA SER A 85 -14.36 -4.41 15.33
C SER A 85 -15.52 -4.00 16.23
N THR A 86 -16.70 -3.92 15.62
CA THR A 86 -17.95 -3.57 16.30
C THR A 86 -18.90 -4.77 16.33
N THR A 87 -20.16 -4.57 16.71
CA THR A 87 -21.15 -5.66 16.80
C THR A 87 -22.00 -5.83 15.55
N THR A 88 -22.02 -4.85 14.64
CA THR A 88 -22.90 -4.87 13.48
C THR A 88 -22.17 -5.43 12.26
N ASP A 89 -22.92 -6.16 11.45
CA ASP A 89 -22.48 -6.52 10.10
C ASP A 89 -22.22 -5.24 9.28
N LEU A 90 -21.23 -5.30 8.38
CA LEU A 90 -20.82 -4.23 7.47
C LEU A 90 -20.23 -2.96 8.12
N ASP A 91 -20.05 -2.94 9.44
CA ASP A 91 -19.34 -1.85 10.11
C ASP A 91 -17.84 -1.89 9.77
N ILE A 92 -17.29 -0.71 9.48
CA ILE A 92 -15.88 -0.53 9.14
C ILE A 92 -14.98 -0.78 10.35
N ILE A 93 -13.96 -1.62 10.14
CA ILE A 93 -12.91 -1.95 11.10
C ILE A 93 -11.85 -0.83 11.10
N GLY A 94 -11.40 -0.47 12.30
CA GLY A 94 -10.38 0.57 12.50
C GLY A 94 -10.21 0.91 13.97
N LEU A 95 -9.52 1.99 14.30
CA LEU A 95 -9.39 2.49 15.67
C LEU A 95 -10.41 3.59 15.99
N SER A 96 -10.51 4.60 15.11
CA SER A 96 -11.33 5.80 15.33
C SER A 96 -11.42 6.70 14.09
N GLY A 97 -12.57 7.19 13.66
CA GLY A 97 -12.64 8.09 12.50
C GLY A 97 -12.25 7.39 11.19
N VAL A 98 -11.80 8.13 10.17
CA VAL A 98 -11.61 7.62 8.79
C VAL A 98 -10.63 6.43 8.74
N SER A 99 -11.12 5.27 8.32
CA SER A 99 -10.43 3.97 8.49
C SER A 99 -10.25 3.16 7.20
N HIS A 100 -10.11 3.81 6.04
CA HIS A 100 -9.71 3.10 4.82
C HIS A 100 -8.29 2.52 4.94
N ILE A 101 -8.00 1.43 4.23
CA ILE A 101 -6.68 0.78 4.18
C ILE A 101 -5.89 1.13 2.91
N GLY A 102 -6.32 2.11 2.14
CA GLY A 102 -5.62 2.58 0.94
C GLY A 102 -6.57 3.09 -0.12
N GLN A 103 -6.01 3.72 -1.15
CA GLN A 103 -6.75 4.15 -2.34
C GLN A 103 -6.09 3.59 -3.59
N VAL A 104 -6.88 2.90 -4.41
CA VAL A 104 -6.44 2.41 -5.73
C VAL A 104 -6.60 3.54 -6.73
N THR A 105 -5.52 3.92 -7.42
CA THR A 105 -5.55 4.89 -8.52
C THR A 105 -4.90 4.30 -9.77
N THR A 106 -5.34 4.71 -10.94
CA THR A 106 -4.72 4.22 -12.20
C THR A 106 -3.25 4.62 -12.30
N ALA A 107 -2.87 5.78 -11.77
CA ALA A 107 -1.49 6.26 -11.81
C ALA A 107 -0.54 5.35 -11.02
N ILE A 108 -0.96 4.95 -9.82
CA ILE A 108 -0.14 4.16 -8.90
C ILE A 108 -0.28 2.66 -9.21
N ASN A 109 -1.51 2.16 -9.32
CA ASN A 109 -1.77 0.72 -9.33
C ASN A 109 -2.04 0.17 -10.75
N GLY A 110 -2.20 1.04 -11.75
CA GLY A 110 -2.65 0.67 -13.08
C GLY A 110 -4.14 0.32 -13.11
N THR A 111 -4.57 -0.27 -14.22
CA THR A 111 -5.92 -0.85 -14.28
C THR A 111 -5.89 -2.22 -13.63
N ILE A 112 -6.52 -2.37 -12.46
CA ILE A 112 -6.56 -3.67 -11.76
C ILE A 112 -7.30 -4.70 -12.62
N VAL A 113 -6.69 -5.87 -12.79
CA VAL A 113 -7.25 -7.00 -13.53
C VAL A 113 -7.59 -8.19 -12.62
N GLY A 114 -7.13 -8.17 -11.38
CA GLY A 114 -7.44 -9.19 -10.37
C GLY A 114 -6.67 -8.98 -9.07
N GLY A 115 -6.89 -9.87 -8.12
CA GLY A 115 -6.21 -9.84 -6.82
C GLY A 115 -6.68 -10.96 -5.89
N SER A 116 -6.15 -10.97 -4.68
CA SER A 116 -6.59 -11.86 -3.60
C SER A 116 -6.27 -11.30 -2.22
N LEU A 117 -7.05 -11.69 -1.22
CA LEU A 117 -6.77 -11.48 0.19
C LEU A 117 -6.38 -12.82 0.84
N THR A 118 -5.24 -12.85 1.51
CA THR A 118 -4.71 -14.05 2.18
C THR A 118 -4.60 -13.80 3.68
N CYS A 119 -5.11 -14.72 4.50
CA CYS A 119 -4.91 -14.73 5.94
C CYS A 119 -3.56 -15.39 6.29
N LEU A 120 -2.64 -14.62 6.87
CA LEU A 120 -1.32 -15.05 7.33
C LEU A 120 -1.28 -15.31 8.85
N GLU A 121 -2.28 -14.83 9.58
CA GLU A 121 -2.55 -15.17 10.97
C GLU A 121 -4.05 -14.98 11.20
N ALA A 122 -4.71 -15.97 11.83
CA ALA A 122 -6.15 -15.89 12.08
C ALA A 122 -6.46 -14.76 13.07
N PRO A 123 -7.48 -13.93 12.83
CA PRO A 123 -7.88 -12.90 13.77
C PRO A 123 -8.25 -13.49 15.13
N ALA A 124 -7.79 -12.84 16.20
CA ALA A 124 -8.20 -13.14 17.56
C ALA A 124 -8.71 -11.88 18.23
N THR A 125 -9.74 -12.07 19.06
CA THR A 125 -10.56 -11.02 19.69
C THR A 125 -11.29 -10.14 18.66
N GLY A 126 -12.55 -9.77 18.91
CA GLY A 126 -13.38 -9.11 17.90
C GLY A 126 -14.06 -10.07 16.91
N VAL A 127 -14.48 -9.56 15.76
CA VAL A 127 -15.14 -10.33 14.69
C VAL A 127 -14.10 -11.11 13.89
N THR A 128 -14.34 -12.39 13.62
CA THR A 128 -13.40 -13.22 12.84
C THR A 128 -13.79 -13.41 11.38
N ASP A 129 -15.03 -13.03 11.05
CA ASP A 129 -15.55 -12.90 9.69
C ASP A 129 -15.25 -11.48 9.20
N ILE A 130 -14.25 -11.32 8.35
CA ILE A 130 -13.75 -10.01 7.93
C ILE A 130 -13.88 -9.90 6.41
N ASP A 131 -14.60 -8.90 5.96
CA ASP A 131 -14.83 -8.64 4.55
C ASP A 131 -13.94 -7.50 4.04
N LEU A 132 -13.79 -7.44 2.71
CA LEU A 132 -13.08 -6.36 2.01
C LEU A 132 -14.03 -5.68 1.04
N TYR A 133 -14.15 -4.37 1.17
CA TYR A 133 -14.96 -3.52 0.31
C TYR A 133 -14.11 -2.45 -0.37
N ALA A 134 -14.54 -2.03 -1.55
CA ALA A 134 -14.13 -0.79 -2.19
C ALA A 134 -15.26 0.23 -2.12
N ALA A 135 -14.98 1.52 -1.94
CA ALA A 135 -15.97 2.58 -2.03
C ALA A 135 -15.43 3.84 -2.72
N THR A 136 -16.32 4.69 -3.22
CA THR A 136 -15.94 5.97 -3.84
C THR A 136 -15.41 6.96 -2.81
N GLU A 137 -16.02 6.95 -1.63
CA GLU A 137 -15.78 7.87 -0.56
C GLU A 137 -14.59 7.43 0.28
N GLY A 138 -13.65 8.33 0.52
CA GLY A 138 -12.54 8.17 1.47
C GLY A 138 -12.91 8.57 2.91
N THR A 139 -14.22 8.71 3.21
CA THR A 139 -14.71 9.26 4.49
C THR A 139 -15.27 8.21 5.43
N GLY A 140 -15.24 6.92 5.06
CA GLY A 140 -15.74 5.83 5.88
C GLY A 140 -15.00 5.77 7.22
N ALA A 141 -15.75 5.97 8.31
CA ALA A 141 -15.20 5.98 9.65
C ALA A 141 -15.39 4.63 10.35
N TYR A 142 -14.51 4.30 11.29
CA TYR A 142 -14.72 3.19 12.25
C TYR A 142 -16.12 3.29 12.86
N ASP A 143 -16.80 2.14 12.99
CA ASP A 143 -18.20 2.03 13.48
C ASP A 143 -19.25 2.69 12.56
N GLY A 144 -18.84 3.15 11.37
CA GLY A 144 -19.74 3.51 10.29
C GLY A 144 -20.01 2.30 9.40
N ALA A 145 -21.25 2.19 8.89
CA ALA A 145 -21.60 1.15 7.94
C ALA A 145 -20.99 1.45 6.56
N VAL A 146 -20.31 0.47 5.96
CA VAL A 146 -19.79 0.65 4.60
C VAL A 146 -20.91 0.84 3.57
N GLY A 147 -22.12 0.34 3.88
CA GLY A 147 -23.32 0.52 3.04
C GLY A 147 -23.88 1.96 3.02
N ASP A 148 -23.35 2.86 3.85
CA ASP A 148 -23.62 4.30 3.74
C ASP A 148 -22.74 4.98 2.67
N LEU A 149 -21.77 4.25 2.11
CA LEU A 149 -20.88 4.69 1.03
C LEU A 149 -21.36 4.12 -0.30
N ALA A 150 -20.84 4.61 -1.43
CA ALA A 150 -21.05 3.99 -2.73
C ALA A 150 -20.03 2.86 -2.93
N GLU A 151 -20.38 1.67 -2.46
CA GLU A 151 -19.50 0.54 -2.20
C GLU A 151 -19.59 -0.61 -3.22
N THR A 152 -18.63 -1.51 -3.15
CA THR A 152 -18.57 -2.76 -3.91
C THR A 152 -17.84 -3.80 -3.08
N ALA A 153 -18.49 -4.92 -2.81
CA ALA A 153 -17.87 -6.04 -2.12
C ALA A 153 -16.76 -6.65 -2.99
N LEU A 154 -15.55 -6.72 -2.44
CA LEU A 154 -14.39 -7.32 -3.09
C LEU A 154 -14.09 -8.72 -2.56
N VAL A 155 -14.27 -8.95 -1.26
CA VAL A 155 -14.18 -10.29 -0.64
C VAL A 155 -15.26 -10.38 0.42
N THR A 156 -16.06 -11.44 0.34
CA THR A 156 -16.92 -11.89 1.43
C THR A 156 -16.33 -13.16 2.05
N ALA A 157 -15.91 -13.09 3.30
CA ALA A 157 -15.31 -14.21 4.01
C ALA A 157 -16.36 -15.29 4.27
N GLY A 158 -17.57 -14.90 4.70
CA GLY A 158 -18.70 -15.81 4.91
C GLY A 158 -18.43 -16.81 6.03
N GLY A 159 -17.61 -16.41 7.00
CA GLY A 159 -17.16 -17.20 8.12
C GLY A 159 -15.76 -16.80 8.60
N ALA A 160 -15.36 -17.36 9.73
CA ALA A 160 -14.08 -17.06 10.36
C ALA A 160 -12.89 -17.36 9.42
N TRP A 161 -11.97 -16.41 9.30
CA TRP A 161 -10.71 -16.64 8.61
C TRP A 161 -9.86 -17.68 9.33
N THR A 162 -9.13 -18.48 8.55
CA THR A 162 -8.17 -19.47 9.03
C THR A 162 -6.82 -19.27 8.35
N LEU A 163 -5.74 -19.65 9.04
CA LEU A 163 -4.38 -19.49 8.55
C LEU A 163 -4.21 -20.13 7.16
N GLY A 164 -3.70 -19.35 6.21
CA GLY A 164 -3.44 -19.78 4.83
C GLY A 164 -4.68 -19.74 3.93
N LEU A 165 -5.86 -19.37 4.45
CA LEU A 165 -7.03 -19.15 3.60
C LEU A 165 -6.77 -17.94 2.69
N THR A 166 -6.89 -18.17 1.39
CA THR A 166 -6.83 -17.14 0.35
C THR A 166 -8.17 -17.07 -0.35
N LYS A 167 -8.71 -15.86 -0.50
CA LYS A 167 -9.90 -15.61 -1.32
C LYS A 167 -9.55 -14.66 -2.47
N PRO A 168 -9.93 -14.99 -3.72
CA PRO A 168 -9.76 -14.07 -4.83
C PRO A 168 -10.70 -12.87 -4.65
N LEU A 169 -10.34 -11.72 -5.24
CA LEU A 169 -11.30 -10.63 -5.37
C LEU A 169 -12.46 -11.07 -6.27
N LEU A 170 -13.69 -10.79 -5.84
CA LEU A 170 -14.92 -11.07 -6.58
C LEU A 170 -14.99 -10.27 -7.89
N VAL A 171 -14.46 -9.05 -7.87
CA VAL A 171 -14.33 -8.15 -9.01
C VAL A 171 -13.00 -7.39 -8.94
N PRO A 172 -12.38 -7.01 -10.07
CA PRO A 172 -11.26 -6.09 -10.05
C PRO A 172 -11.64 -4.74 -9.45
N VAL A 173 -10.73 -4.12 -8.70
CA VAL A 173 -10.98 -2.83 -8.06
C VAL A 173 -10.96 -1.72 -9.11
N ALA A 174 -12.04 -0.94 -9.19
CA ALA A 174 -12.07 0.24 -10.06
C ALA A 174 -11.10 1.33 -9.60
N ALA A 175 -10.73 2.23 -10.51
CA ALA A 175 -9.91 3.39 -10.18
C ALA A 175 -10.60 4.34 -9.19
N ASP A 176 -9.77 5.05 -8.43
CA ASP A 176 -10.13 6.06 -7.42
C ASP A 176 -10.98 5.53 -6.28
N LYS A 177 -10.93 4.22 -6.01
CA LYS A 177 -11.66 3.57 -4.91
C LYS A 177 -10.80 3.45 -3.66
N TYR A 178 -11.42 3.74 -2.54
CA TYR A 178 -10.87 3.50 -1.20
C TYR A 178 -11.23 2.09 -0.74
N LEU A 179 -10.29 1.43 -0.09
CA LEU A 179 -10.45 0.06 0.40
C LEU A 179 -10.79 0.07 1.89
N TYR A 180 -11.72 -0.78 2.31
CA TYR A 180 -12.17 -0.88 3.70
C TYR A 180 -12.26 -2.34 4.14
N LEU A 181 -11.75 -2.64 5.34
CA LEU A 181 -12.07 -3.88 6.03
C LEU A 181 -13.34 -3.67 6.86
N THR A 182 -14.25 -4.65 6.83
CA THR A 182 -15.52 -4.57 7.54
C THR A 182 -15.79 -5.84 8.32
N CYS A 183 -16.66 -5.75 9.33
CA CYS A 183 -17.25 -6.94 9.93
C CYS A 183 -18.11 -7.64 8.86
N GLY A 184 -17.84 -8.91 8.57
CA GLY A 184 -18.62 -9.73 7.61
C GLY A 184 -19.83 -10.43 8.21
N ALA A 185 -20.02 -10.27 9.53
CA ALA A 185 -21.21 -10.68 10.25
C ALA A 185 -21.33 -9.88 11.56
N ALA A 186 -22.56 -9.79 12.08
CA ALA A 186 -22.77 -9.30 13.43
C ALA A 186 -22.03 -10.19 14.45
N GLY A 187 -21.31 -9.59 15.38
CA GLY A 187 -20.38 -10.32 16.23
C GLY A 187 -19.97 -9.60 17.50
N VAL A 188 -18.79 -9.97 18.00
CA VAL A 188 -18.27 -9.48 19.27
C VAL A 188 -17.47 -8.20 19.03
N VAL A 189 -17.78 -7.14 19.80
CA VAL A 189 -16.95 -5.95 19.86
C VAL A 189 -15.59 -6.31 20.46
N GLY A 190 -14.49 -5.83 19.89
CA GLY A 190 -13.19 -6.13 20.45
C GLY A 190 -12.05 -5.40 19.78
N THR A 191 -11.00 -5.12 20.56
CA THR A 191 -9.70 -4.78 20.01
C THR A 191 -9.02 -6.08 19.59
N TYR A 192 -8.56 -6.17 18.34
CA TYR A 192 -7.82 -7.34 17.86
C TYR A 192 -6.48 -7.48 18.59
N THR A 193 -6.14 -8.72 18.93
CA THR A 193 -4.85 -9.10 19.55
C THR A 193 -3.97 -9.93 18.62
N ALA A 194 -4.52 -10.36 17.49
CA ALA A 194 -3.87 -11.05 16.39
C ALA A 194 -4.69 -10.86 15.12
N GLY A 195 -4.11 -11.16 13.97
CA GLY A 195 -4.80 -11.15 12.68
C GLY A 195 -4.00 -10.43 11.62
N VAL A 196 -3.31 -11.20 10.78
CA VAL A 196 -2.47 -10.67 9.71
C VAL A 196 -3.03 -11.08 8.37
N PHE A 197 -3.16 -10.10 7.48
CA PHE A 197 -3.63 -10.27 6.11
C PHE A 197 -2.64 -9.71 5.10
N LEU A 198 -2.57 -10.35 3.94
CA LEU A 198 -1.89 -9.85 2.76
C LEU A 198 -2.92 -9.67 1.64
N LEU A 199 -3.15 -8.42 1.26
CA LEU A 199 -3.89 -8.08 0.04
C LEU A 199 -2.89 -7.96 -1.11
N GLU A 200 -3.12 -8.69 -2.19
CA GLU A 200 -2.39 -8.56 -3.45
C GLU A 200 -3.35 -8.14 -4.56
N MET A 201 -2.96 -7.17 -5.38
CA MET A 201 -3.69 -6.73 -6.57
C MET A 201 -2.72 -6.64 -7.75
N TRP A 202 -3.18 -7.06 -8.93
CA TRP A 202 -2.41 -7.02 -10.16
C TRP A 202 -3.06 -6.05 -11.13
N GLY A 203 -2.28 -5.09 -11.63
CA GLY A 203 -2.67 -4.13 -12.64
C GLY A 203 -1.77 -4.16 -13.88
N VAL A 204 -2.22 -3.46 -14.91
CA VAL A 204 -1.53 -3.24 -16.19
C VAL A 204 -1.61 -1.79 -16.62
#